data_AF-A0A423W9R1-F1
#
_entry.id   AF-A0A423W9R1-F1
#
_cell.length_a   1.000
_cell.length_b   1.000
_cell.length_c   1.000
_cell.angle_alpha   90.00
_cell.angle_beta   90.00
_cell.angle_gamma   90.00
#
_symmetry.space_group_name_H-M   'P 1'
#
loop_
_entity.id
_entity.type
_entity.pdbx_description
1 polymer ?
#
loop_
_entity_poly.entity_id
_entity_poly.type
_entity_poly.pdbx_seq_one_letter_code
_entity_poly.pdbx_strand_id
1 'polypeptide(L)'
;MSTRLGSDNLELLESGMLSDVRIACKERVWKAHKVILCARSEWFTKALTGNWQESINGVVNVHEMEADTVDTVLKYLYSGDIIINTEEEEPVPLSAYVQLWLHADYFQLALLKDEALNHLLKCFLDTASWLWSYRILARNIYDIYEDKWIRSIGNENLTQFNKDLFRAVRLAYTNPTARCIQKALAVCVYAMGTDITKQCLSASMEQIPDFKADMLRVLAGMQFDAGFTSVLEAGDHPGLKNVDLDWTCTHCQIPLRHRSRNEQGVVVDPLWWGSSIWCVTCAPDLRLRFEMVMELM
;
A
#
# COMPACT_ATOMS: atom_id res chain seq x y z
N MET A 1 -7.24 -7.99 13.74
CA MET A 1 -7.16 -8.61 15.09
C MET A 1 -7.83 -9.95 14.91
N SER A 2 -7.07 -11.04 15.00
CA SER A 2 -7.64 -12.35 14.71
C SER A 2 -8.69 -12.74 15.72
N THR A 3 -9.88 -13.08 15.22
CA THR A 3 -10.96 -13.58 16.08
C THR A 3 -10.60 -14.98 16.55
N ARG A 4 -11.12 -15.40 17.71
CA ARG A 4 -10.96 -16.78 18.18
C ARG A 4 -11.34 -17.80 17.11
N LEU A 5 -12.44 -17.56 16.40
CA LEU A 5 -12.89 -18.41 15.28
C LEU A 5 -11.86 -18.45 14.14
N GLY A 6 -11.25 -17.32 13.80
CA GLY A 6 -10.21 -17.25 12.77
C GLY A 6 -8.97 -18.05 13.16
N SER A 7 -8.56 -17.98 14.43
CA SER A 7 -7.44 -18.78 14.96
C SER A 7 -7.75 -20.27 14.97
N ASP A 8 -8.93 -20.67 15.45
CA ASP A 8 -9.37 -22.08 15.46
C ASP A 8 -9.43 -22.64 14.01
N ASN A 9 -9.88 -21.84 13.05
CA ASN A 9 -9.88 -22.22 11.63
C ASN A 9 -8.48 -22.36 11.05
N LEU A 10 -7.53 -21.47 11.39
CA LEU A 10 -6.14 -21.62 10.94
C LEU A 10 -5.52 -22.94 11.43
N GLU A 11 -5.81 -23.34 12.67
CA GLU A 11 -5.36 -24.64 13.20
C GLU A 11 -5.93 -25.82 12.38
N LEU A 12 -7.18 -25.70 11.88
CA LEU A 12 -7.74 -26.70 10.96
C LEU A 12 -6.96 -26.76 9.64
N LEU A 13 -6.57 -25.61 9.07
CA LEU A 13 -5.76 -25.56 7.84
C LEU A 13 -4.36 -26.17 8.05
N GLU A 14 -3.73 -25.87 9.18
CA GLU A 14 -2.37 -26.34 9.51
C GLU A 14 -2.34 -27.83 9.83
N SER A 15 -3.29 -28.33 10.63
CA SER A 15 -3.40 -29.74 10.99
C SER A 15 -3.94 -30.61 9.85
N GLY A 16 -4.80 -30.04 9.00
CA GLY A 16 -5.57 -30.77 8.00
C GLY A 16 -6.63 -31.69 8.60
N MET A 17 -7.01 -31.48 9.86
CA MET A 17 -8.01 -32.30 10.54
C MET A 17 -9.37 -32.19 9.85
N LEU A 18 -9.93 -33.32 9.39
CA LEU A 18 -11.18 -33.40 8.63
C LEU A 18 -11.14 -32.77 7.23
N SER A 19 -9.94 -32.60 6.65
CA SER A 19 -9.80 -32.11 5.27
C SER A 19 -10.46 -33.05 4.26
N ASP A 20 -11.18 -32.50 3.30
CA ASP A 20 -11.91 -33.21 2.25
C ASP A 20 -11.46 -32.78 0.83
N VAL A 21 -10.46 -31.91 0.74
CA VAL A 21 -9.82 -31.48 -0.52
C VAL A 21 -8.34 -31.20 -0.31
N ARG A 22 -7.54 -31.38 -1.37
CA ARG A 22 -6.15 -30.93 -1.44
C ARG A 22 -6.00 -29.79 -2.43
N ILE A 23 -5.28 -28.74 -2.04
CA ILE A 23 -4.84 -27.67 -2.94
C ILE A 23 -3.37 -27.92 -3.24
N ALA A 24 -2.98 -27.99 -4.49
CA ALA A 24 -1.61 -28.21 -4.91
C ALA A 24 -1.11 -27.00 -5.71
N CYS A 25 0.05 -26.47 -5.31
CA CYS A 25 0.73 -25.40 -6.03
C CYS A 25 2.23 -25.69 -6.03
N LYS A 26 2.78 -25.92 -7.22
CA LYS A 26 4.17 -26.37 -7.41
C LYS A 26 4.45 -27.62 -6.55
N GLU A 27 5.42 -27.54 -5.64
CA GLU A 27 5.82 -28.64 -4.75
C GLU A 27 5.03 -28.68 -3.44
N ARG A 28 4.21 -27.65 -3.16
CA ARG A 28 3.47 -27.52 -1.91
C ARG A 28 2.04 -28.00 -2.06
N VAL A 29 1.57 -28.71 -1.04
CA VAL A 29 0.19 -29.23 -0.97
C VAL A 29 -0.42 -28.86 0.37
N TRP A 30 -1.62 -28.29 0.36
CA TRP A 30 -2.41 -27.99 1.55
C TRP A 30 -3.59 -28.94 1.64
N LYS A 31 -3.82 -29.48 2.84
CA LYS A 31 -5.06 -30.18 3.19
C LYS A 31 -6.08 -29.14 3.63
N ALA A 32 -7.21 -29.06 2.95
CA ALA A 32 -8.18 -28.01 3.15
C ALA A 32 -9.63 -28.53 3.20
N HIS A 33 -10.57 -27.63 3.44
CA HIS A 33 -11.98 -27.90 3.68
C HIS A 33 -12.84 -27.24 2.61
N LYS A 34 -13.54 -28.02 1.79
CA LYS A 34 -14.42 -27.52 0.72
C LYS A 34 -15.44 -26.53 1.27
N VAL A 35 -16.03 -26.83 2.43
CA VAL A 35 -17.05 -25.97 3.04
C VAL A 35 -16.53 -24.56 3.34
N ILE A 36 -15.30 -24.43 3.84
CA ILE A 36 -14.70 -23.11 4.14
C ILE A 36 -14.34 -22.40 2.83
N LEU A 37 -13.67 -23.10 1.91
CA LEU A 37 -13.23 -22.51 0.63
C LEU A 37 -14.42 -22.03 -0.21
N CYS A 38 -15.44 -22.86 -0.41
CA CYS A 38 -16.61 -22.50 -1.19
C CYS A 38 -17.44 -21.39 -0.52
N ALA A 39 -17.58 -21.40 0.80
CA ALA A 39 -18.30 -20.34 1.51
C ALA A 39 -17.62 -18.95 1.38
N ARG A 40 -16.32 -18.93 1.08
CA ARG A 40 -15.48 -17.72 1.10
C ARG A 40 -14.96 -17.30 -0.26
N SER A 41 -15.07 -18.13 -1.29
CA SER A 41 -14.56 -17.87 -2.64
C SER A 41 -15.47 -18.46 -3.71
N GLU A 42 -15.95 -17.59 -4.61
CA GLU A 42 -16.72 -18.02 -5.77
C GLU A 42 -15.87 -18.85 -6.75
N TRP A 43 -14.58 -18.55 -6.86
CA TRP A 43 -13.63 -19.33 -7.65
C TRP A 43 -13.54 -20.77 -7.13
N PHE A 44 -13.32 -20.96 -5.83
CA PHE A 44 -13.29 -22.31 -5.24
C PHE A 44 -14.64 -23.01 -5.33
N THR A 45 -15.76 -22.29 -5.23
CA THR A 45 -17.09 -22.87 -5.47
C THR A 45 -17.17 -23.45 -6.87
N LYS A 46 -16.85 -22.68 -7.90
CA LYS A 46 -16.86 -23.15 -9.30
C LYS A 46 -15.93 -24.34 -9.53
N ALA A 47 -14.73 -24.31 -8.94
CA ALA A 47 -13.74 -25.39 -9.07
C ALA A 47 -14.17 -26.69 -8.37
N LEU A 48 -14.82 -26.60 -7.20
CA LEU A 48 -15.09 -27.74 -6.33
C LEU A 48 -16.51 -28.33 -6.45
N THR A 49 -17.47 -27.55 -6.93
CA THR A 49 -18.88 -27.99 -7.07
C THR A 49 -19.33 -28.15 -8.52
N GLY A 50 -18.47 -27.82 -9.50
CA GLY A 50 -18.75 -28.06 -10.92
C GLY A 50 -18.54 -29.53 -11.31
N ASN A 51 -18.66 -29.83 -12.61
CA ASN A 51 -18.39 -31.16 -13.18
C ASN A 51 -16.92 -31.32 -13.64
N TRP A 52 -15.99 -30.57 -13.04
CA TRP A 52 -14.58 -30.56 -13.43
C TRP A 52 -13.80 -31.68 -12.73
N GLN A 53 -12.64 -32.08 -13.27
CA GLN A 53 -11.84 -33.18 -12.71
C GLN A 53 -11.43 -32.92 -11.25
N GLU A 54 -11.29 -31.66 -10.87
CA GLU A 54 -10.97 -31.20 -9.52
C GLU A 54 -12.05 -31.61 -8.50
N SER A 55 -13.32 -31.51 -8.90
CA SER A 55 -14.46 -31.93 -8.07
C SER A 55 -14.49 -33.44 -7.82
N ILE A 56 -14.04 -34.22 -8.81
CA ILE A 56 -14.06 -35.69 -8.81
C ILE A 56 -12.83 -36.24 -8.08
N ASN A 57 -11.65 -35.67 -8.31
CA ASN A 57 -10.38 -36.17 -7.79
C ASN A 57 -10.04 -35.58 -6.40
N GLY A 58 -10.75 -34.53 -5.96
CA GLY A 58 -10.50 -33.87 -4.67
C GLY A 58 -9.16 -33.14 -4.62
N VAL A 59 -8.60 -32.76 -5.78
CA VAL A 59 -7.35 -32.02 -5.90
C VAL A 59 -7.57 -30.81 -6.81
N VAL A 60 -7.30 -29.62 -6.31
CA VAL A 60 -7.27 -28.38 -7.09
C VAL A 60 -5.82 -28.01 -7.34
N ASN A 61 -5.42 -27.91 -8.60
CA ASN A 61 -4.08 -27.51 -8.97
C ASN A 61 -4.07 -26.01 -9.33
N VAL A 62 -3.21 -25.23 -8.66
CA VAL A 62 -3.00 -23.81 -8.93
C VAL A 62 -1.59 -23.66 -9.49
N HIS A 63 -1.46 -23.37 -10.79
CA HIS A 63 -0.18 -23.34 -11.50
C HIS A 63 0.34 -21.94 -11.75
N GLU A 64 -0.55 -20.95 -11.69
CA GLU A 64 -0.33 -19.57 -12.11
C GLU A 64 0.34 -18.71 -11.03
N MET A 65 0.68 -19.29 -9.89
CA MET A 65 1.01 -18.57 -8.66
C MET A 65 2.17 -19.21 -7.91
N GLU A 66 2.81 -18.42 -7.04
CA GLU A 66 3.79 -18.91 -6.08
C GLU A 66 3.11 -19.57 -4.87
N ALA A 67 3.79 -20.54 -4.27
CA ALA A 67 3.24 -21.29 -3.15
C ALA A 67 2.94 -20.40 -1.93
N ASP A 68 3.79 -19.41 -1.64
CA ASP A 68 3.60 -18.49 -0.51
C ASP A 68 2.41 -17.56 -0.71
N THR A 69 2.11 -17.23 -1.96
CA THR A 69 0.91 -16.49 -2.30
C THR A 69 -0.35 -17.33 -2.03
N VAL A 70 -0.36 -18.58 -2.49
CA VAL A 70 -1.49 -19.49 -2.23
C VAL A 70 -1.67 -19.68 -0.73
N ASP A 71 -0.58 -19.80 0.03
CA ASP A 71 -0.62 -19.86 1.51
C ASP A 71 -1.29 -18.63 2.12
N THR A 72 -0.90 -17.42 1.68
CA THR A 72 -1.47 -16.16 2.15
C THR A 72 -2.98 -16.09 1.89
N VAL A 73 -3.41 -16.47 0.68
CA VAL A 73 -4.85 -16.49 0.33
C VAL A 73 -5.60 -17.54 1.16
N LEU A 74 -5.05 -18.74 1.32
CA LEU A 74 -5.68 -19.77 2.15
C LEU A 74 -5.81 -19.32 3.60
N LYS A 75 -4.75 -18.76 4.20
CA LYS A 75 -4.81 -18.21 5.56
C LYS A 75 -5.87 -17.12 5.68
N TYR A 76 -6.02 -16.25 4.69
CA TYR A 76 -7.10 -15.27 4.66
C TYR A 76 -8.49 -15.92 4.62
N LEU A 77 -8.70 -16.95 3.80
CA LEU A 77 -10.00 -17.64 3.72
C LEU A 77 -10.42 -18.29 5.05
N TYR A 78 -9.45 -18.71 5.87
CA TYR A 78 -9.71 -19.35 7.17
C TYR A 78 -9.83 -18.35 8.32
N SER A 79 -8.98 -17.32 8.34
CA SER A 79 -8.91 -16.36 9.45
C SER A 79 -9.72 -15.09 9.26
N GLY A 80 -9.87 -14.65 8.01
CA GLY A 80 -10.33 -13.31 7.65
C GLY A 80 -9.29 -12.21 7.85
N ASP A 81 -8.06 -12.53 8.25
CA ASP A 81 -6.96 -11.57 8.40
C ASP A 81 -5.95 -11.70 7.25
N ILE A 82 -5.37 -10.57 6.85
CA ILE A 82 -4.23 -10.54 5.92
C ILE A 82 -2.97 -10.91 6.70
N ILE A 83 -2.39 -12.07 6.38
CA ILE A 83 -1.16 -12.59 6.98
C ILE A 83 -0.12 -12.75 5.87
N ILE A 84 0.68 -11.72 5.63
CA ILE A 84 1.77 -11.73 4.65
C ILE A 84 3.04 -12.15 5.37
N ASN A 85 3.61 -13.30 4.99
CA ASN A 85 4.91 -13.71 5.53
C ASN A 85 6.00 -12.97 4.75
N THR A 86 6.58 -11.93 5.32
CA THR A 86 7.78 -11.28 4.77
C THR A 86 8.99 -11.68 5.60
N GLU A 87 10.10 -12.02 4.94
CA GLU A 87 11.39 -12.25 5.62
C GLU A 87 11.97 -10.94 6.19
N GLU A 88 11.52 -9.79 5.69
CA GLU A 88 11.90 -8.45 6.14
C GLU A 88 11.02 -7.99 7.32
N GLU A 89 11.63 -7.38 8.35
CA GLU A 89 10.92 -6.69 9.45
C GLU A 89 10.07 -5.54 8.89
N GLU A 90 8.97 -5.21 9.59
CA GLU A 90 8.03 -4.14 9.20
C GLU A 90 8.74 -2.84 8.80
N PRO A 91 8.23 -2.09 7.80
CA PRO A 91 6.91 -2.23 7.18
C PRO A 91 6.85 -3.23 6.00
N VAL A 92 5.69 -3.85 5.82
CA VAL A 92 5.41 -4.72 4.66
C VAL A 92 5.50 -3.90 3.35
N PRO A 93 6.23 -4.38 2.32
CA PRO A 93 6.37 -3.69 1.04
C PRO A 93 5.02 -3.43 0.35
N LEU A 94 4.86 -2.27 -0.29
CA LEU A 94 3.69 -1.92 -1.11
C LEU A 94 3.48 -2.94 -2.23
N SER A 95 4.56 -3.46 -2.81
CA SER A 95 4.47 -4.47 -3.86
C SER A 95 3.81 -5.77 -3.38
N ALA A 96 3.92 -6.13 -2.09
CA ALA A 96 3.23 -7.30 -1.53
C ALA A 96 1.70 -7.12 -1.50
N TYR A 97 1.22 -5.93 -1.18
CA TYR A 97 -0.23 -5.63 -1.22
C TYR A 97 -0.77 -5.60 -2.66
N VAL A 98 0.03 -5.14 -3.63
CA VAL A 98 -0.34 -5.24 -5.05
C VAL A 98 -0.45 -6.70 -5.49
N GLN A 99 0.53 -7.54 -5.14
CA GLN A 99 0.44 -8.99 -5.41
C GLN A 99 -0.83 -9.56 -4.81
N LEU A 100 -1.05 -9.33 -3.51
CA LEU A 100 -2.23 -9.83 -2.81
C LEU A 100 -3.54 -9.43 -3.49
N TRP A 101 -3.65 -8.18 -3.96
CA TRP A 101 -4.82 -7.72 -4.70
C TRP A 101 -5.02 -8.46 -6.02
N LEU A 102 -3.95 -8.64 -6.82
CA LEU A 102 -4.02 -9.36 -8.10
C LEU A 102 -4.48 -10.81 -7.89
N HIS A 103 -4.02 -11.42 -6.81
CA HIS A 103 -4.38 -12.78 -6.42
C HIS A 103 -5.81 -12.86 -5.87
N ALA A 104 -6.24 -11.86 -5.10
CA ALA A 104 -7.63 -11.73 -4.68
C ALA A 104 -8.58 -11.59 -5.88
N ASP A 105 -8.18 -10.85 -6.93
CA ASP A 105 -8.94 -10.76 -8.18
C ASP A 105 -9.07 -12.13 -8.87
N TYR A 106 -7.98 -12.88 -8.99
CA TYR A 106 -7.97 -14.23 -9.54
C TYR A 106 -8.95 -15.17 -8.79
N PHE A 107 -8.90 -15.17 -7.46
CA PHE A 107 -9.76 -16.00 -6.60
C PHE A 107 -11.17 -15.43 -6.38
N GLN A 108 -11.52 -14.33 -7.03
CA GLN A 108 -12.83 -13.66 -6.92
C GLN A 108 -13.16 -13.25 -5.46
N LEU A 109 -12.18 -12.67 -4.77
CA LEU A 109 -12.25 -12.26 -3.36
C LEU A 109 -12.38 -10.74 -3.23
N ALA A 110 -13.59 -10.21 -3.47
CA ALA A 110 -13.84 -8.76 -3.47
C ALA A 110 -13.39 -8.06 -2.18
N LEU A 111 -13.71 -8.62 -1.00
CA LEU A 111 -13.30 -8.04 0.29
C LEU A 111 -11.78 -7.98 0.45
N LEU A 112 -11.07 -9.02 0.03
CA LEU A 112 -9.59 -9.04 0.10
C LEU A 112 -8.97 -8.01 -0.84
N LYS A 113 -9.59 -7.74 -2.01
CA LYS A 113 -9.15 -6.66 -2.89
C LYS A 113 -9.26 -5.30 -2.19
N ASP A 114 -10.41 -5.03 -1.56
CA ASP A 114 -10.63 -3.76 -0.87
C ASP A 114 -9.67 -3.61 0.31
N GLU A 115 -9.50 -4.66 1.12
CA GLU A 115 -8.56 -4.66 2.24
C GLU A 115 -7.11 -4.49 1.78
N ALA A 116 -6.67 -5.18 0.72
CA ALA A 116 -5.31 -5.04 0.19
C ALA A 116 -5.04 -3.61 -0.29
N LEU A 117 -6.00 -2.97 -0.98
CA LEU A 117 -5.89 -1.56 -1.38
C LEU A 117 -5.84 -0.63 -0.15
N ASN A 118 -6.67 -0.87 0.85
CA ASN A 118 -6.71 -0.10 2.09
C ASN A 118 -5.39 -0.17 2.84
N HIS A 119 -4.81 -1.37 2.96
CA HIS A 119 -3.52 -1.57 3.60
C HIS A 119 -2.36 -0.96 2.80
N LEU A 120 -2.40 -1.03 1.47
CA LEU A 120 -1.44 -0.36 0.59
C LEU A 120 -1.42 1.15 0.83
N LEU A 121 -2.59 1.80 0.78
CA LEU A 121 -2.71 3.24 0.98
C LEU A 121 -2.29 3.65 2.40
N LYS A 122 -2.70 2.87 3.41
CA LYS A 122 -2.28 3.12 4.79
C LYS A 122 -0.76 3.02 4.95
N CYS A 123 -0.15 1.94 4.47
CA CYS A 123 1.30 1.74 4.54
C CYS A 123 2.06 2.87 3.82
N PHE A 124 1.57 3.27 2.64
CA PHE A 124 2.13 4.41 1.90
C PHE A 124 2.05 5.70 2.72
N LEU A 125 0.87 6.04 3.25
CA LEU A 125 0.66 7.27 4.01
C LEU A 125 1.48 7.30 5.30
N ASP A 126 1.52 6.19 6.05
CA ASP A 126 2.29 6.10 7.29
C ASP A 126 3.80 6.31 7.00
N THR A 127 4.31 5.66 5.95
CA THR A 127 5.73 5.75 5.56
C THR A 127 6.08 7.13 5.01
N ALA A 128 5.28 7.65 4.08
CA ALA A 128 5.52 8.95 3.45
C ALA A 128 5.40 10.09 4.47
N SER A 129 4.40 10.02 5.37
CA SER A 129 4.25 10.97 6.48
C SER A 129 5.47 10.97 7.38
N TRP A 130 6.00 9.80 7.72
CA TRP A 130 7.21 9.67 8.54
C TRP A 130 8.43 10.30 7.84
N LEU A 131 8.65 9.96 6.56
CA LEU A 131 9.76 10.49 5.77
C LEU A 131 9.74 12.03 5.68
N TRP A 132 8.56 12.63 5.50
CA TRP A 132 8.43 14.10 5.43
C TRP A 132 8.51 14.78 6.79
N SER A 133 7.89 14.19 7.82
CA SER A 133 7.99 14.70 9.20
C SER A 133 9.45 14.78 9.62
N TYR A 134 10.23 13.74 9.28
CA TYR A 134 11.66 13.72 9.53
C TYR A 134 12.39 14.91 8.87
N ARG A 135 12.13 15.20 7.59
CA ARG A 135 12.78 16.32 6.86
C ARG A 135 12.42 17.71 7.40
N ILE A 136 11.23 17.88 7.97
CA ILE A 136 10.79 19.17 8.55
C ILE A 136 11.34 19.35 9.97
N LEU A 137 11.18 18.34 10.81
CA LEU A 137 11.61 18.40 12.22
C LEU A 137 13.14 18.46 12.32
N ALA A 138 13.84 17.79 11.40
CA ALA A 138 15.28 17.96 11.18
C ALA A 138 15.66 19.33 10.58
N ARG A 139 14.78 20.34 10.52
CA ARG A 139 15.18 21.71 10.14
C ARG A 139 14.93 22.73 11.25
N ASN A 140 14.00 22.49 12.18
CA ASN A 140 13.58 23.51 13.17
C ASN A 140 13.55 23.06 14.65
N ILE A 141 13.81 21.79 14.99
CA ILE A 141 13.83 21.32 16.41
C ILE A 141 15.11 20.48 16.67
N TYR A 142 16.26 21.01 16.26
CA TYR A 142 17.52 20.25 16.19
C TYR A 142 18.43 20.39 17.41
N ASP A 143 17.89 20.70 18.59
CA ASP A 143 18.68 20.69 19.84
C ASP A 143 18.41 19.45 20.72
N ILE A 144 17.60 18.48 20.27
CA ILE A 144 17.23 17.33 21.13
C ILE A 144 17.83 15.98 20.66
N TYR A 145 18.21 15.82 19.40
CA TYR A 145 18.82 14.56 18.91
C TYR A 145 19.98 14.83 17.97
N GLU A 146 21.20 14.67 18.50
CA GLU A 146 22.48 14.91 17.82
C GLU A 146 22.97 13.67 17.03
N ASP A 147 22.07 12.93 16.39
CA ASP A 147 22.43 11.65 15.80
C ASP A 147 22.69 11.75 14.29
N LYS A 148 23.98 11.73 13.94
CA LYS A 148 24.53 11.46 12.58
C LYS A 148 23.90 10.22 11.92
N TRP A 149 23.37 9.30 12.73
CA TRP A 149 22.71 8.05 12.37
C TRP A 149 21.36 8.26 11.66
N ILE A 150 20.62 9.34 11.98
CA ILE A 150 19.29 9.56 11.40
C ILE A 150 19.39 10.06 9.95
N ARG A 151 20.49 10.73 9.57
CA ARG A 151 20.72 11.18 8.19
C ARG A 151 21.07 10.05 7.21
N SER A 152 21.77 9.00 7.66
CA SER A 152 22.09 7.84 6.80
C SER A 152 20.86 6.96 6.58
N ILE A 153 20.07 6.73 7.63
CA ILE A 153 18.87 5.86 7.57
C ILE A 153 17.75 6.49 6.75
N GLY A 154 17.50 7.80 6.86
CA GLY A 154 16.42 8.46 6.12
C GLY A 154 16.57 8.36 4.59
N ASN A 155 17.78 8.52 4.06
CA ASN A 155 18.03 8.47 2.62
C ASN A 155 18.05 7.04 2.06
N GLU A 156 18.59 6.09 2.82
CA GLU A 156 18.56 4.66 2.46
C GLU A 156 17.11 4.14 2.46
N ASN A 157 16.32 4.50 3.48
CA ASN A 157 14.91 4.14 3.56
C ASN A 157 14.07 4.77 2.45
N LEU A 158 14.29 6.06 2.11
CA LEU A 158 13.59 6.72 1.00
C LEU A 158 13.91 6.04 -0.34
N THR A 159 15.19 5.72 -0.56
CA THR A 159 15.62 5.04 -1.79
C THR A 159 14.98 3.66 -1.90
N GLN A 160 14.96 2.90 -0.82
CA GLN A 160 14.35 1.57 -0.78
C GLN A 160 12.83 1.64 -0.95
N PHE A 161 12.16 2.58 -0.29
CA PHE A 161 10.73 2.82 -0.44
C PHE A 161 10.35 3.19 -1.87
N ASN A 162 11.09 4.09 -2.51
CA ASN A 162 10.85 4.45 -3.91
C ASN A 162 11.06 3.25 -4.85
N LYS A 163 12.10 2.44 -4.63
CA LYS A 163 12.32 1.21 -5.41
C LYS A 163 11.12 0.27 -5.31
N ASP A 164 10.58 0.09 -4.11
CA ASP A 164 9.40 -0.74 -3.88
C ASP A 164 8.12 -0.12 -4.47
N LEU A 165 7.90 1.19 -4.33
CA LEU A 165 6.79 1.90 -4.97
C LEU A 165 6.78 1.69 -6.50
N PHE A 166 7.93 1.84 -7.16
CA PHE A 166 8.02 1.59 -8.60
C PHE A 166 7.93 0.10 -8.96
N ARG A 167 8.32 -0.81 -8.05
CA ARG A 167 8.06 -2.25 -8.22
C ARG A 167 6.56 -2.53 -8.16
N ALA A 168 5.84 -1.93 -7.22
CA ALA A 168 4.40 -2.00 -7.09
C ALA A 168 3.69 -1.45 -8.35
N VAL A 169 4.14 -0.31 -8.89
CA VAL A 169 3.66 0.24 -10.18
C VAL A 169 3.85 -0.79 -11.30
N ARG A 170 5.08 -1.26 -11.52
CA ARG A 170 5.35 -2.23 -12.61
C ARG A 170 4.44 -3.45 -12.51
N LEU A 171 4.26 -3.99 -11.30
CA LEU A 171 3.41 -5.13 -11.07
C LEU A 171 1.92 -4.83 -11.34
N ALA A 172 1.37 -3.75 -10.81
CA ALA A 172 -0.03 -3.41 -10.99
C ALA A 172 -0.41 -3.22 -12.46
N TYR A 173 0.48 -2.62 -13.25
CA TYR A 173 0.26 -2.36 -14.68
C TYR A 173 0.49 -3.58 -15.58
N THR A 174 0.88 -4.75 -15.02
CA THR A 174 0.84 -6.02 -15.76
C THR A 174 -0.58 -6.53 -15.99
N ASN A 175 -1.55 -6.08 -15.18
CA ASN A 175 -2.95 -6.51 -15.28
C ASN A 175 -3.87 -5.31 -15.64
N PRO A 176 -4.38 -5.23 -16.87
CA PRO A 176 -5.25 -4.13 -17.31
C PRO A 176 -6.55 -3.96 -16.50
N THR A 177 -7.03 -5.00 -15.81
CA THR A 177 -8.25 -4.92 -14.98
C THR A 177 -8.00 -4.29 -13.61
N ALA A 178 -6.74 -4.14 -13.20
CA ALA A 178 -6.33 -3.62 -11.89
C ALA A 178 -6.42 -2.09 -11.75
N ARG A 179 -7.42 -1.46 -12.38
CA ARG A 179 -7.53 -0.01 -12.53
C ARG A 179 -7.55 0.75 -11.20
N CYS A 180 -8.18 0.21 -10.15
CA CYS A 180 -8.25 0.89 -8.85
C CYS A 180 -6.86 1.00 -8.19
N ILE A 181 -6.07 -0.07 -8.20
CA ILE A 181 -4.69 -0.03 -7.68
C ILE A 181 -3.79 0.82 -8.57
N GLN A 182 -3.95 0.73 -9.89
CA GLN A 182 -3.18 1.55 -10.83
C GLN A 182 -3.36 3.04 -10.57
N LYS A 183 -4.62 3.50 -10.40
CA LYS A 183 -4.93 4.88 -10.01
C LYS A 183 -4.32 5.23 -8.66
N ALA A 184 -4.49 4.37 -7.64
CA ALA A 184 -3.91 4.58 -6.32
C ALA A 184 -2.40 4.78 -6.38
N LEU A 185 -1.68 3.92 -7.10
CA LEU A 185 -0.23 4.01 -7.25
C LEU A 185 0.22 5.24 -8.04
N ALA A 186 -0.53 5.67 -9.07
CA ALA A 186 -0.24 6.92 -9.76
C ALA A 186 -0.38 8.13 -8.83
N VAL A 187 -1.41 8.16 -7.97
CA VAL A 187 -1.55 9.20 -6.93
C VAL A 187 -0.42 9.11 -5.91
N CYS A 188 -0.02 7.91 -5.46
CA CYS A 188 1.13 7.72 -4.57
C CYS A 188 2.44 8.22 -5.17
N VAL A 189 2.73 7.91 -6.45
CA VAL A 189 3.90 8.44 -7.16
C VAL A 189 3.85 9.96 -7.22
N TYR A 190 2.71 10.53 -7.61
CA TYR A 190 2.54 11.97 -7.65
C TYR A 190 2.77 12.62 -6.27
N ALA A 191 2.25 12.00 -5.21
CA ALA A 191 2.38 12.44 -3.84
C ALA A 191 3.84 12.50 -3.34
N MET A 192 4.72 11.62 -3.83
CA MET A 192 6.14 11.68 -3.50
C MET A 192 6.86 12.89 -4.11
N GLY A 193 6.30 13.53 -5.15
CA GLY A 193 6.79 14.79 -5.69
C GLY A 193 8.29 14.79 -5.98
N THR A 194 9.03 15.71 -5.34
CA THR A 194 10.49 15.88 -5.51
C THR A 194 11.33 14.72 -4.95
N ASP A 195 10.72 13.82 -4.17
CA ASP A 195 11.42 12.65 -3.64
C ASP A 195 11.59 11.55 -4.67
N ILE A 196 10.98 11.71 -5.85
CA ILE A 196 11.19 10.85 -7.01
C ILE A 196 12.12 11.56 -8.00
N THR A 197 13.17 10.85 -8.44
CA THR A 197 14.09 11.41 -9.44
C THR A 197 13.42 11.49 -10.80
N LYS A 198 13.66 12.59 -11.52
CA LYS A 198 13.19 12.80 -12.91
C LYS A 198 13.49 11.60 -13.80
N GLN A 199 14.69 11.04 -13.69
CA GLN A 199 15.13 9.90 -14.48
C GLN A 199 14.32 8.63 -14.21
N CYS A 200 14.00 8.35 -12.95
CA CYS A 200 13.22 7.17 -12.58
C CYS A 200 11.77 7.28 -13.06
N LEU A 201 11.17 8.46 -12.89
CA LEU A 201 9.82 8.74 -13.36
C LEU A 201 9.71 8.67 -14.89
N SER A 202 10.62 9.34 -15.62
CA SER A 202 10.60 9.34 -17.09
C SER A 202 10.79 7.94 -17.66
N ALA A 203 11.75 7.17 -17.13
CA ALA A 203 11.96 5.79 -17.55
C ALA A 203 10.71 4.92 -17.33
N SER A 204 10.00 5.09 -16.21
CA SER A 204 8.78 4.31 -15.92
C SER A 204 7.62 4.71 -16.83
N MET A 205 7.46 6.01 -17.12
CA MET A 205 6.43 6.52 -18.05
C MET A 205 6.68 6.13 -19.51
N GLU A 206 7.94 5.96 -19.91
CA GLU A 206 8.30 5.43 -21.23
C GLU A 206 8.00 3.93 -21.35
N GLN A 207 8.27 3.16 -20.30
CA GLN A 207 8.06 1.71 -20.28
C GLN A 207 6.59 1.31 -20.13
N ILE A 208 5.76 2.15 -19.49
CA ILE A 208 4.37 1.82 -19.15
C ILE A 208 3.43 2.94 -19.64
N PRO A 209 2.90 2.84 -20.87
CA PRO A 209 2.05 3.89 -21.46
C PRO A 209 0.78 4.20 -20.67
N ASP A 210 0.13 3.19 -20.10
CA ASP A 210 -1.08 3.39 -19.28
C ASP A 210 -0.77 4.14 -17.98
N PHE A 211 0.37 3.87 -17.37
CA PHE A 211 0.85 4.62 -16.21
C PHE A 211 1.15 6.07 -16.57
N LYS A 212 1.78 6.31 -17.73
CA LYS A 212 1.94 7.68 -18.25
C LYS A 212 0.60 8.38 -18.42
N ALA A 213 -0.40 7.72 -18.98
CA ALA A 213 -1.74 8.30 -19.12
C ALA A 213 -2.37 8.62 -17.76
N ASP A 214 -2.23 7.73 -16.78
CA ASP A 214 -2.73 7.95 -15.42
C ASP A 214 -2.02 9.10 -14.72
N MET A 215 -0.69 9.21 -14.83
CA MET A 215 0.06 10.35 -14.30
C MET A 215 -0.43 11.68 -14.92
N LEU A 216 -0.70 11.70 -16.23
CA LEU A 216 -1.27 12.88 -16.89
C LEU A 216 -2.69 13.20 -16.40
N ARG A 217 -3.50 12.18 -16.07
CA ARG A 217 -4.84 12.37 -15.46
C ARG A 217 -4.74 12.91 -14.04
N VAL A 218 -3.82 12.42 -13.22
CA VAL A 218 -3.55 13.00 -11.89
C VAL A 218 -3.26 14.49 -12.04
N LEU A 219 -2.34 14.86 -12.94
CA LEU A 219 -1.98 16.26 -13.17
C LEU A 219 -3.15 17.12 -13.67
N ALA A 220 -3.96 16.59 -14.57
CA ALA A 220 -5.13 17.29 -15.10
C ALA A 220 -6.24 17.45 -14.03
N GLY A 221 -6.49 16.39 -13.24
CA GLY A 221 -7.47 16.39 -12.16
C GLY A 221 -7.10 17.34 -11.02
N MET A 222 -5.80 17.53 -10.79
CA MET A 222 -5.27 18.54 -9.85
C MET A 222 -5.31 19.98 -10.40
N GLN A 223 -5.85 20.19 -11.61
CA GLN A 223 -6.04 21.48 -12.30
C GLN A 223 -4.88 22.48 -12.10
N PHE A 224 -3.79 22.25 -12.85
CA PHE A 224 -2.68 23.20 -13.08
C PHE A 224 -2.05 23.77 -11.82
N ASP A 225 -1.42 22.91 -11.05
CA ASP A 225 -0.42 23.35 -10.11
C ASP A 225 0.92 23.59 -10.89
N ALA A 226 1.30 24.86 -11.02
CA ALA A 226 2.40 25.32 -11.89
C ALA A 226 3.79 24.81 -11.47
N GLY A 227 3.89 24.28 -10.25
CA GLY A 227 5.09 23.65 -9.68
C GLY A 227 5.51 22.31 -10.30
N PHE A 228 4.68 21.65 -11.14
CA PHE A 228 5.12 20.42 -11.81
C PHE A 228 6.14 20.70 -12.93
N THR A 229 6.06 21.87 -13.57
CA THR A 229 7.09 22.33 -14.51
C THR A 229 8.45 22.52 -13.84
N SER A 230 8.48 22.78 -12.52
CA SER A 230 9.69 22.95 -11.72
C SER A 230 10.16 21.71 -10.94
N VAL A 231 9.46 20.56 -10.98
CA VAL A 231 10.04 19.28 -10.48
C VAL A 231 11.27 18.87 -11.32
N LEU A 232 11.46 19.50 -12.48
CA LEU A 232 12.68 19.40 -13.29
C LEU A 232 13.86 20.22 -12.74
N GLU A 233 13.62 21.09 -11.76
CA GLU A 233 14.61 22.00 -11.18
C GLU A 233 14.61 21.81 -9.67
N ALA A 234 15.58 21.03 -9.17
CA ALA A 234 15.78 20.82 -7.74
C ALA A 234 15.90 22.17 -7.01
N GLY A 235 14.86 22.55 -6.28
CA GLY A 235 14.82 23.76 -5.44
C GLY A 235 14.23 23.44 -4.07
N ASP A 236 14.78 24.06 -3.02
CA ASP A 236 14.24 23.97 -1.66
C ASP A 236 12.76 24.39 -1.63
N HIS A 237 11.90 23.53 -1.08
CA HIS A 237 10.48 23.83 -0.87
C HIS A 237 10.29 25.10 -0.03
N PRO A 238 9.71 26.19 -0.57
CA PRO A 238 9.67 27.49 0.10
C PRO A 238 8.71 27.55 1.31
N GLY A 239 7.75 26.61 1.43
CA GLY A 239 6.72 26.60 2.49
C GLY A 239 7.12 25.95 3.83
N LEU A 240 8.27 25.30 3.91
CA LEU A 240 8.68 24.52 5.11
C LEU A 240 9.44 25.32 6.16
N LYS A 241 9.53 26.65 6.00
CA LYS A 241 10.27 27.52 6.94
C LYS A 241 9.32 28.00 8.04
N ASN A 242 9.66 27.65 9.29
CA ASN A 242 9.02 28.07 10.55
C ASN A 242 7.77 27.29 10.99
N VAL A 243 7.94 25.99 11.29
CA VAL A 243 6.97 25.27 12.14
C VAL A 243 7.49 25.30 13.57
N ASP A 244 6.85 26.10 14.42
CA ASP A 244 7.11 26.19 15.87
C ASP A 244 5.84 25.80 16.67
N LEU A 245 5.85 25.94 18.00
CA LEU A 245 4.70 25.58 18.84
C LEU A 245 3.47 26.48 18.61
N ASP A 246 3.65 27.66 18.00
CA ASP A 246 2.56 28.59 17.69
C ASP A 246 1.97 28.35 16.29
N TRP A 247 2.65 27.56 15.46
CA TRP A 247 2.13 27.10 14.18
C TRP A 247 0.78 26.38 14.35
N THR A 248 -0.14 26.67 13.42
CA THR A 248 -1.52 26.22 13.45
C THR A 248 -1.80 25.29 12.27
N CYS A 249 -2.42 24.13 12.56
CA CYS A 249 -2.74 23.14 11.54
C CYS A 249 -3.66 23.68 10.45
N THR A 250 -3.30 23.50 9.18
CA THR A 250 -4.11 23.97 8.05
C THR A 250 -5.46 23.24 7.95
N HIS A 251 -5.56 22.02 8.46
CA HIS A 251 -6.80 21.23 8.47
C HIS A 251 -7.73 21.58 9.64
N CYS A 252 -7.27 21.43 10.88
CA CYS A 252 -8.13 21.63 12.06
C CYS A 252 -8.05 23.02 12.70
N GLN A 253 -7.13 23.89 12.25
CA GLN A 253 -6.93 25.24 12.80
C GLN A 253 -6.54 25.25 14.30
N ILE A 254 -5.95 24.16 14.81
CA ILE A 254 -5.47 24.05 16.21
C ILE A 254 -3.95 24.28 16.26
N PRO A 255 -3.44 25.17 17.14
CA PRO A 255 -2.00 25.35 17.40
C PRO A 255 -1.33 24.14 18.05
N LEU A 256 -0.05 23.88 17.74
CA LEU A 256 0.70 22.75 18.33
C LEU A 256 0.88 22.87 19.85
N ARG A 257 1.00 24.09 20.40
CA ARG A 257 1.09 24.30 21.86
C ARG A 257 -0.11 23.73 22.64
N HIS A 258 -1.26 23.52 22.01
CA HIS A 258 -2.43 22.92 22.63
C HIS A 258 -2.48 21.38 22.49
N ARG A 259 -1.47 20.78 21.85
CA ARG A 259 -1.32 19.32 21.68
C ARG A 259 -0.41 18.74 22.76
N SER A 260 -0.58 17.46 23.04
CA SER A 260 0.36 16.74 23.91
C SER A 260 1.74 16.63 23.25
N ARG A 261 2.80 16.39 24.04
CA ARG A 261 4.19 16.32 23.54
C ARG A 261 4.37 15.29 22.41
N ASN A 262 3.62 14.20 22.44
CA ASN A 262 3.68 13.14 21.41
C ASN A 262 2.90 13.49 20.14
N GLU A 263 2.08 14.54 20.19
CA GLU A 263 1.22 15.01 19.08
C GLU A 263 1.72 16.34 18.49
N GLN A 264 2.83 16.89 18.98
CA GLN A 264 3.45 18.13 18.49
C GLN A 264 4.25 17.93 17.19
N GLY A 265 3.95 16.89 16.43
CA GLY A 265 4.49 16.63 15.10
C GLY A 265 3.61 17.19 13.99
N VAL A 266 4.21 17.36 12.81
CA VAL A 266 3.52 17.79 11.60
C VAL A 266 3.84 16.88 10.42
N VAL A 267 2.88 16.78 9.51
CA VAL A 267 2.96 16.01 8.27
C VAL A 267 2.71 16.94 7.09
N VAL A 268 3.52 16.82 6.04
CA VAL A 268 3.24 17.54 4.78
C VAL A 268 2.10 16.87 4.06
N ASP A 269 1.20 17.68 3.56
CA ASP A 269 0.20 17.24 2.61
C ASP A 269 0.82 17.05 1.21
N PRO A 270 0.97 15.81 0.74
CA PRO A 270 1.72 15.56 -0.49
C PRO A 270 1.05 16.05 -1.76
N LEU A 271 -0.28 16.10 -1.74
CA LEU A 271 -1.07 16.56 -2.86
C LEU A 271 -1.10 18.09 -2.94
N TRP A 272 -0.35 18.77 -2.06
CA TRP A 272 -0.25 20.24 -2.03
C TRP A 272 1.20 20.73 -1.88
N TRP A 273 2.16 19.90 -2.30
CA TRP A 273 3.57 20.25 -2.52
C TRP A 273 4.23 21.07 -1.41
N GLY A 274 4.00 20.71 -0.14
CA GLY A 274 4.65 21.39 0.98
C GLY A 274 4.02 22.73 1.38
N SER A 275 3.00 23.20 0.67
CA SER A 275 2.30 24.45 1.02
C SER A 275 1.28 24.25 2.15
N SER A 276 0.87 23.01 2.42
CA SER A 276 -0.14 22.63 3.42
C SER A 276 0.50 21.61 4.32
N ILE A 277 0.41 21.89 5.62
CA ILE A 277 1.05 21.13 6.66
C ILE A 277 -0.05 20.80 7.66
N TRP A 278 -0.19 19.53 7.98
CA TRP A 278 -1.22 19.01 8.86
C TRP A 278 -0.56 18.58 10.17
N CYS A 279 -1.30 18.61 11.28
CA CYS A 279 -0.80 17.99 12.51
C CYS A 279 -0.94 16.46 12.41
N VAL A 280 -0.14 15.71 13.17
CA VAL A 280 -0.15 14.23 13.15
C VAL A 280 -1.52 13.63 13.46
N THR A 281 -2.35 14.29 14.27
CA THR A 281 -3.72 13.82 14.56
C THR A 281 -4.68 13.98 13.38
N CYS A 282 -4.41 14.94 12.49
CA CYS A 282 -5.18 15.17 11.27
C CYS A 282 -4.66 14.35 10.10
N ALA A 283 -3.42 13.86 10.16
CA ALA A 283 -2.80 13.08 9.09
C ALA A 283 -3.66 11.91 8.56
N PRO A 284 -4.45 11.17 9.38
CA PRO A 284 -5.35 10.14 8.86
C PRO A 284 -6.35 10.63 7.81
N ASP A 285 -6.79 11.90 7.87
CA ASP A 285 -7.72 12.49 6.91
C ASP A 285 -7.08 12.74 5.53
N LEU A 286 -5.75 12.64 5.40
CA LEU A 286 -5.06 12.71 4.10
C LEU A 286 -5.53 11.59 3.17
N ARG A 287 -5.98 10.46 3.73
CA ARG A 287 -6.56 9.37 2.96
C ARG A 287 -7.78 9.80 2.15
N LEU A 288 -8.68 10.60 2.75
CA LEU A 288 -9.86 11.12 2.05
C LEU A 288 -9.45 11.98 0.84
N ARG A 289 -8.34 12.71 0.95
CA ARG A 289 -7.82 13.50 -0.18
C ARG A 289 -7.31 12.61 -1.31
N PHE A 290 -6.63 11.51 -1.00
CA PHE A 290 -6.22 10.53 -2.00
C PHE A 290 -7.42 9.91 -2.69
N GLU A 291 -8.45 9.53 -1.94
CA GLU A 291 -9.70 8.98 -2.47
C GLU A 291 -10.39 9.95 -3.42
N MET A 292 -10.49 11.24 -3.06
CA MET A 292 -11.00 12.27 -3.96
C MET A 292 -10.23 12.39 -5.27
N VAL A 293 -8.89 12.37 -5.23
CA VAL A 293 -8.08 12.45 -6.47
C VAL A 293 -8.27 11.19 -7.32
N MET A 294 -8.34 10.01 -6.70
CA MET A 294 -8.60 8.75 -7.43
C MET A 294 -9.96 8.74 -8.14
N GLU A 295 -10.98 9.38 -7.57
CA GLU A 295 -12.31 9.55 -8.18
C GLU A 295 -12.33 10.51 -9.38
N LEU A 296 -11.40 11.47 -9.42
CA LEU A 296 -11.25 12.44 -10.51
C LEU A 296 -10.45 11.92 -11.71
N MET A 297 -9.76 10.78 -11.55
CA MET A 297 -9.01 10.09 -12.61
C MET A 297 -9.86 9.09 -13.39
#